data_AF-A0A661YQE9-F1
#
_entry.id   AF-A0A661YQE9-F1
#
_cell.length_a   1.000
_cell.length_b   1.000
_cell.length_c   1.000
_cell.angle_alpha   90.00
_cell.angle_beta   90.00
_cell.angle_gamma   90.00
#
_symmetry.space_group_name_H-M   'P 1'
#
loop_
_entity.id
_entity.type
_entity.pdbx_description
1 polymer ?
#
loop_
_entity_poly.entity_id
_entity_poly.type
_entity_poly.pdbx_seq_one_letter_code
_entity_poly.pdbx_strand_id
1 'polypeptide(L)'
;MLRKKTGIFIIILAISFIGLLWLQYYWISMSFQMKSEEFDTRVNTILSEVAAGAEESFYCIDFFSEFNISPGEGIYLIKHKWDEQGYLPGNGNTVSDTIKTYFLNQFQDDTLLSYSDIKFSFPANIRMELNVEYLMQENTDFNKDELTINSYRESLFNNESFITTLDTLLDSQLKKNGILSDYHYAIRSSESDTVFYSNREGVDPELLNSGLSAILFNDNYFFRPVKLMLFFPDKK
;
A
#
# COMPACT_ATOMS: atom_id res chain seq x y z
N MET A 1 -49.21 36.50 50.61
CA MET A 1 -49.58 35.34 49.76
C MET A 1 -48.96 35.39 48.34
N LEU A 2 -48.64 36.57 47.77
CA LEU A 2 -48.03 36.67 46.43
C LEU A 2 -46.58 36.15 46.32
N ARG A 3 -45.74 36.30 47.35
CA ARG A 3 -44.32 35.85 47.34
C ARG A 3 -44.11 34.34 47.11
N LYS A 4 -45.06 33.49 47.54
CA LYS A 4 -45.00 32.03 47.30
C LYS A 4 -45.33 31.66 45.85
N LYS A 5 -46.22 32.42 45.19
CA LYS A 5 -46.61 32.15 43.80
C LYS A 5 -45.53 32.56 42.81
N THR A 6 -44.84 33.68 43.04
CA THR A 6 -43.74 34.14 42.18
C THR A 6 -42.50 33.23 42.26
N GLY A 7 -42.22 32.63 43.43
CA GLY A 7 -41.10 31.69 43.60
C GLY A 7 -41.23 30.42 42.75
N ILE A 8 -42.46 29.91 42.56
CA ILE A 8 -42.71 28.72 41.74
C ILE A 8 -42.39 28.99 40.27
N PHE A 9 -42.74 30.18 39.74
CA PHE A 9 -42.41 30.54 38.36
C PHE A 9 -40.90 30.62 38.12
N ILE A 10 -40.15 31.17 39.07
CA ILE A 10 -38.68 31.25 38.98
C ILE A 10 -38.06 29.84 38.95
N ILE A 11 -38.57 28.92 39.77
CA ILE A 11 -38.09 27.53 39.80
C ILE A 11 -38.39 26.83 38.48
N ILE A 12 -39.59 26.97 37.93
CA ILE A 12 -39.96 26.37 36.64
C ILE A 12 -39.07 26.93 35.53
N LEU A 13 -38.86 28.25 35.51
CA LEU A 13 -38.02 28.91 34.51
C LEU A 13 -36.55 28.49 34.62
N ALA A 14 -36.04 28.30 35.85
CA ALA A 14 -34.69 27.77 36.08
C ALA A 14 -34.56 26.31 35.60
N ILE A 15 -35.54 25.45 35.87
CA ILE A 15 -35.57 24.06 35.38
C ILE A 15 -35.62 24.03 33.85
N SER A 16 -36.46 24.86 33.23
CA SER A 16 -36.50 25.00 31.77
C SER A 16 -35.15 25.44 31.21
N PHE A 17 -34.46 26.38 31.86
CA PHE A 17 -33.15 26.84 31.43
C PHE A 17 -32.08 25.74 31.54
N ILE A 18 -32.08 24.97 32.63
CA ILE A 18 -31.18 23.81 32.80
C ILE A 18 -31.45 22.75 31.72
N GLY A 19 -32.72 22.46 31.44
CA GLY A 19 -33.10 21.52 30.37
C GLY A 19 -32.60 21.98 28.99
N LEU A 20 -32.67 23.28 28.70
CA LEU A 20 -32.14 23.84 27.46
C LEU A 20 -30.62 23.76 27.38
N LEU A 21 -29.91 24.06 28.46
CA LEU A 21 -28.44 23.93 28.52
C LEU A 21 -28.00 22.48 28.32
N TRP A 22 -28.71 21.51 28.93
CA TRP A 22 -28.40 20.09 28.74
C TRP A 22 -28.64 19.65 27.29
N LEU A 23 -29.75 20.09 26.68
CA LEU A 23 -30.01 19.81 25.28
C LEU A 23 -28.89 20.40 24.39
N GLN A 24 -28.54 21.67 24.58
CA GLN A 24 -27.44 22.29 23.83
C GLN A 24 -26.13 21.52 23.97
N TYR A 25 -25.77 21.10 25.18
CA TYR A 25 -24.59 20.28 25.42
C TYR A 25 -24.64 18.94 24.66
N TYR A 26 -25.78 18.25 24.72
CA TYR A 26 -25.97 16.98 24.02
C TYR A 26 -25.79 17.12 22.50
N TRP A 27 -26.40 18.14 21.90
CA TRP A 27 -26.29 18.38 20.45
C TRP A 27 -24.87 18.76 20.05
N ILE A 28 -24.15 19.54 20.86
CA ILE A 28 -22.75 19.88 20.60
C ILE A 28 -21.90 18.60 20.59
N SER A 29 -22.01 17.77 21.63
CA SER A 29 -21.27 16.50 21.70
C SER A 29 -21.60 15.57 20.53
N MET A 30 -22.88 15.46 20.17
CA MET A 30 -23.31 14.64 19.03
C MET A 30 -22.75 15.18 17.72
N SER A 31 -22.77 16.50 17.52
CA SER A 31 -22.24 17.12 16.30
C SER A 31 -20.73 16.94 16.16
N PHE A 32 -19.99 16.91 17.27
CA PHE A 32 -18.56 16.61 17.26
C PHE A 32 -18.30 15.14 16.89
N GLN A 33 -19.04 14.21 17.48
CA GLN A 33 -18.92 12.78 17.14
C GLN A 33 -19.23 12.53 15.66
N MET A 34 -20.35 13.05 15.16
CA MET A 34 -20.73 12.89 13.75
C MET A 34 -19.67 13.45 12.80
N LYS A 35 -19.09 14.63 13.12
CA LYS A 35 -17.99 15.20 12.32
C LYS A 35 -16.73 14.34 12.36
N SER A 36 -16.41 13.72 13.50
CA SER A 36 -15.27 12.81 13.61
C SER A 36 -15.48 11.55 12.76
N GLU A 37 -16.67 10.95 12.80
CA GLU A 37 -17.00 9.76 11.99
C GLU A 37 -17.00 10.08 10.49
N GLU A 38 -17.53 11.25 10.10
CA GLU A 38 -17.47 11.73 8.72
C GLU A 38 -16.03 11.98 8.27
N PHE A 39 -15.21 12.59 9.12
CA PHE A 39 -13.78 12.76 8.87
C PHE A 39 -13.09 11.41 8.67
N ASP A 40 -13.34 10.43 9.54
CA ASP A 40 -12.71 9.11 9.45
C ASP A 40 -13.10 8.35 8.20
N THR A 41 -14.39 8.39 7.86
CA THR A 41 -14.90 7.79 6.63
C THR A 41 -14.26 8.44 5.40
N ARG A 42 -14.16 9.77 5.41
CA ARG A 42 -13.54 10.53 4.33
C ARG A 42 -12.05 10.21 4.19
N VAL A 43 -11.30 10.18 5.29
CA VAL A 43 -9.89 9.83 5.28
C VAL A 43 -9.68 8.40 4.79
N ASN A 44 -10.48 7.43 5.25
CA ASN A 44 -10.37 6.05 4.79
C ASN A 44 -10.67 5.90 3.29
N THR A 45 -11.56 6.72 2.75
CA THR A 45 -11.79 6.81 1.30
C THR A 45 -10.55 7.34 0.59
N ILE A 46 -9.96 8.42 1.09
CA ILE A 46 -8.71 8.98 0.54
C ILE A 46 -7.57 7.97 0.63
N LEU A 47 -7.42 7.25 1.74
CA LEU A 47 -6.40 6.23 1.91
C LEU A 47 -6.58 5.07 0.93
N SER A 48 -7.82 4.67 0.66
CA SER A 48 -8.10 3.65 -0.36
C SER A 48 -7.72 4.13 -1.77
N GLU A 49 -7.96 5.41 -2.09
CA GLU A 49 -7.53 6.01 -3.36
C GLU A 49 -6.00 6.10 -3.46
N VAL A 50 -5.33 6.47 -2.37
CA VAL A 50 -3.86 6.49 -2.29
C VAL A 50 -3.29 5.09 -2.44
N ALA A 51 -3.91 4.09 -1.81
CA ALA A 51 -3.47 2.70 -1.92
C ALA A 51 -3.57 2.20 -3.37
N ALA A 52 -4.72 2.38 -4.00
CA ALA A 52 -4.91 2.02 -5.41
C ALA A 52 -3.94 2.76 -6.34
N GLY A 53 -3.75 4.08 -6.13
CA GLY A 53 -2.83 4.89 -6.93
C GLY A 53 -1.36 4.50 -6.74
N ALA A 54 -0.95 4.11 -5.53
CA ALA A 54 0.40 3.66 -5.26
C ALA A 54 0.69 2.30 -5.90
N GLU A 55 -0.29 1.39 -5.92
CA GLU A 55 -0.19 0.10 -6.61
C GLU A 55 -0.09 0.28 -8.13
N GLU A 56 -0.92 1.15 -8.71
CA GLU A 56 -0.89 1.46 -10.15
C GLU A 56 0.42 2.16 -10.55
N SER A 57 0.94 3.05 -9.70
CA SER A 57 2.16 3.81 -9.99
C SER A 57 3.45 3.02 -9.74
N PHE A 58 3.36 1.83 -9.13
CA PHE A 58 4.55 1.05 -8.80
C PHE A 58 5.27 0.55 -10.05
N TYR A 59 4.53 0.18 -11.10
CA TYR A 59 5.08 -0.23 -12.38
C TYR A 59 4.99 0.91 -13.40
N CYS A 60 6.07 1.15 -14.14
CA CYS A 60 6.10 2.21 -15.13
C CYS A 60 5.60 1.76 -16.50
N ILE A 61 5.83 0.49 -16.84
CA ILE A 61 5.46 -0.10 -18.13
C ILE A 61 5.11 -1.58 -17.94
N ASP A 62 3.97 -1.99 -18.53
CA ASP A 62 3.54 -3.38 -18.60
C ASP A 62 3.61 -3.88 -20.04
N PHE A 63 4.25 -5.03 -20.23
CA PHE A 63 4.21 -5.77 -21.49
C PHE A 63 3.45 -7.08 -21.28
N PHE A 64 2.59 -7.45 -22.22
CA PHE A 64 1.86 -8.71 -22.16
C PHE A 64 2.01 -9.49 -23.47
N SER A 65 1.98 -10.82 -23.37
CA SER A 65 2.01 -11.71 -24.53
C SER A 65 1.24 -13.00 -24.26
N GLU A 66 0.59 -13.53 -25.29
CA GLU A 66 -0.05 -14.84 -25.27
C GLU A 66 0.44 -15.65 -26.48
N PHE A 67 0.95 -16.85 -26.24
CA PHE A 67 1.51 -17.71 -27.27
C PHE A 67 1.44 -19.19 -26.88
N ASN A 68 1.52 -20.06 -27.88
CA ASN A 68 1.51 -21.51 -27.70
C ASN A 68 2.92 -22.07 -27.83
N ILE A 69 3.20 -23.10 -27.04
CA ILE A 69 4.44 -23.87 -27.07
C ILE A 69 4.09 -25.31 -27.43
N SER A 70 4.82 -25.86 -28.39
CA SER A 70 4.72 -27.26 -28.83
C SER A 70 5.62 -28.18 -28.00
N PRO A 71 5.38 -29.51 -28.00
CA PRO A 71 6.28 -30.45 -27.35
C PRO A 71 7.73 -30.32 -27.86
N GLY A 72 8.67 -30.16 -26.93
CA GLY A 72 10.10 -29.99 -27.24
C GLY A 72 10.55 -28.53 -27.41
N GLU A 73 9.63 -27.56 -27.36
CA GLU A 73 9.94 -26.13 -27.34
C GLU A 73 10.12 -25.62 -25.90
N GLY A 74 10.69 -24.42 -25.76
CA GLY A 74 11.01 -23.81 -24.47
C GLY A 74 11.14 -22.29 -24.52
N ILE A 75 11.18 -21.69 -23.34
CA ILE A 75 11.38 -20.24 -23.14
C ILE A 75 12.78 -20.03 -22.60
N TYR A 76 13.47 -19.05 -23.17
CA TYR A 76 14.80 -18.63 -22.75
C TYR A 76 14.84 -17.10 -22.70
N LEU A 77 15.12 -16.55 -21.52
CA LEU A 77 15.19 -15.10 -21.29
C LEU A 77 16.65 -14.65 -21.19
N ILE A 78 17.02 -13.69 -22.03
CA ILE A 78 18.38 -13.15 -22.09
C ILE A 78 18.37 -11.64 -21.90
N LYS A 79 19.28 -11.16 -21.04
CA LYS A 79 19.63 -9.75 -20.95
C LYS A 79 20.78 -9.49 -21.91
N HIS A 80 20.57 -8.55 -22.82
CA HIS A 80 21.51 -8.29 -23.90
C HIS A 80 21.82 -6.79 -24.02
N LYS A 81 23.09 -6.47 -24.27
CA LYS A 81 23.50 -5.08 -24.49
C LYS A 81 23.00 -4.58 -25.85
N TRP A 82 22.68 -3.30 -25.93
CA TRP A 82 22.23 -2.65 -27.15
C TRP A 82 22.92 -1.29 -27.31
N ASP A 83 23.02 -0.83 -28.56
CA ASP A 83 23.47 0.51 -28.95
C ASP A 83 22.51 1.11 -29.99
N GLU A 84 22.86 2.27 -30.57
CA GLU A 84 22.03 2.95 -31.57
C GLU A 84 21.72 2.10 -32.81
N GLN A 85 22.51 1.07 -33.10
CA GLN A 85 22.36 0.17 -34.24
C GLN A 85 21.59 -1.12 -33.89
N GLY A 86 21.26 -1.33 -32.62
CA GLY A 86 20.44 -2.43 -32.12
C GLY A 86 21.16 -3.30 -31.10
N TYR A 87 20.83 -4.60 -31.06
CA TYR A 87 21.49 -5.54 -30.16
C TYR A 87 22.92 -5.81 -30.59
N LEU A 88 23.89 -5.59 -29.69
CA LEU A 88 25.31 -5.76 -29.96
C LEU A 88 25.63 -7.23 -30.27
N PRO A 89 26.13 -7.60 -31.46
CA PRO A 89 26.38 -9.00 -31.77
C PRO A 89 27.22 -9.67 -30.67
N GLY A 90 26.82 -10.87 -30.26
CA GLY A 90 27.55 -11.63 -29.26
C GLY A 90 28.94 -11.98 -29.77
N ASN A 91 29.93 -11.14 -29.50
CA ASN A 91 31.34 -11.46 -29.70
C ASN A 91 31.56 -12.75 -28.89
N GLY A 92 32.20 -13.81 -29.38
CA GLY A 92 32.27 -15.13 -28.72
C GLY A 92 32.77 -15.20 -27.25
N ASN A 93 33.08 -14.06 -26.62
CA ASN A 93 33.41 -13.87 -25.20
C ASN A 93 32.36 -13.06 -24.39
N THR A 94 31.31 -12.48 -25.00
CA THR A 94 30.19 -11.85 -24.28
C THR A 94 29.20 -12.95 -23.92
N VAL A 95 29.29 -13.43 -22.68
CA VAL A 95 28.31 -14.34 -22.10
C VAL A 95 26.97 -13.60 -22.06
N SER A 96 26.00 -14.04 -22.86
CA SER A 96 24.60 -13.60 -22.70
C SER A 96 24.17 -13.93 -21.27
N ASP A 97 23.76 -12.90 -20.53
CA ASP A 97 23.35 -13.06 -19.14
C ASP A 97 21.91 -13.58 -19.12
N THR A 98 21.73 -14.85 -18.77
CA THR A 98 20.41 -15.46 -18.65
C THR A 98 19.68 -14.90 -17.46
N ILE A 99 18.45 -14.45 -17.68
CA ILE A 99 17.60 -13.99 -16.59
C ILE A 99 17.03 -15.24 -15.90
N LYS A 100 17.36 -15.43 -14.62
CA LYS A 100 16.75 -16.50 -13.81
C LYS A 100 15.27 -16.20 -13.64
N THR A 101 14.45 -17.19 -13.92
CA THR A 101 13.01 -17.20 -13.62
C THR A 101 12.77 -18.05 -12.38
N TYR A 102 11.83 -17.64 -11.56
CA TYR A 102 11.53 -18.32 -10.30
C TYR A 102 10.11 -18.87 -10.32
N PHE A 103 9.98 -20.15 -9.99
CA PHE A 103 8.71 -20.84 -9.84
C PHE A 103 8.44 -21.09 -8.36
N LEU A 104 7.29 -20.62 -7.90
CA LEU A 104 6.81 -20.87 -6.56
C LEU A 104 6.11 -22.23 -6.51
N ASN A 105 6.73 -23.20 -5.84
CA ASN A 105 6.12 -24.51 -5.63
C ASN A 105 5.22 -24.50 -4.40
N GLN A 106 3.92 -24.28 -4.60
CA GLN A 106 2.93 -24.28 -3.52
C GLN A 106 2.63 -25.67 -2.93
N PHE A 107 3.11 -26.75 -3.56
CA PHE A 107 2.81 -28.12 -3.14
C PHE A 107 3.84 -28.71 -2.16
N GLN A 108 5.00 -28.07 -2.00
CA GLN A 108 6.07 -28.56 -1.14
C GLN A 108 6.87 -27.40 -0.52
N ASP A 109 6.63 -27.15 0.77
CA ASP A 109 7.42 -26.29 1.68
C ASP A 109 7.76 -24.87 1.18
N ASP A 110 6.85 -24.20 0.46
CA ASP A 110 7.00 -22.81 -0.01
C ASP A 110 8.36 -22.56 -0.69
N THR A 111 8.82 -23.55 -1.46
CA THR A 111 10.15 -23.57 -2.07
C THR A 111 10.16 -22.80 -3.39
N LEU A 112 11.23 -22.00 -3.60
CA LEU A 112 11.45 -21.24 -4.82
C LEU A 112 12.41 -22.02 -5.74
N LEU A 113 11.90 -22.53 -6.87
CA LEU A 113 12.71 -23.20 -7.88
C LEU A 113 13.19 -22.18 -8.91
N SER A 114 14.49 -22.18 -9.23
CA SER A 114 15.04 -21.26 -10.23
C SER A 114 15.35 -21.99 -11.54
N TYR A 115 14.98 -21.37 -12.66
CA TYR A 115 15.18 -21.88 -14.01
C TYR A 115 15.83 -20.80 -14.87
N SER A 116 16.91 -21.14 -15.57
CA SER A 116 17.49 -20.28 -16.62
C SER A 116 16.92 -20.60 -18.00
N ASP A 117 16.34 -21.79 -18.14
CA ASP A 117 15.63 -22.27 -19.33
C ASP A 117 14.41 -23.07 -18.90
N ILE A 118 13.24 -22.75 -19.46
CA ILE A 118 11.97 -23.42 -19.17
C ILE A 118 11.61 -24.27 -20.39
N LYS A 119 11.55 -25.59 -20.21
CA LYS A 119 11.29 -26.56 -21.30
C LYS A 119 9.95 -27.24 -21.12
N PHE A 120 9.25 -27.49 -22.22
CA PHE A 120 7.92 -28.09 -22.21
C PHE A 120 7.91 -29.41 -22.98
N SER A 121 7.52 -30.49 -22.30
CA SER A 121 7.35 -31.82 -22.91
C SER A 121 5.96 -32.03 -23.51
N PHE A 122 5.01 -31.13 -23.22
CA PHE A 122 3.63 -31.17 -23.68
C PHE A 122 3.22 -29.81 -24.25
N PRO A 123 2.20 -29.75 -25.11
CA PRO A 123 1.70 -28.48 -25.61
C PRO A 123 1.20 -27.62 -24.45
N ALA A 124 1.53 -26.32 -24.47
CA ALA A 124 1.13 -25.37 -23.43
C ALA A 124 0.71 -24.04 -24.05
N ASN A 125 -0.32 -23.42 -23.46
CA ASN A 125 -0.68 -22.03 -23.74
C ASN A 125 -0.05 -21.18 -22.64
N ILE A 126 0.76 -20.20 -23.02
CA ILE A 126 1.48 -19.32 -22.09
C ILE A 126 0.89 -17.93 -22.21
N ARG A 127 0.51 -17.38 -21.05
CA ARG A 127 0.24 -15.96 -20.87
C ARG A 127 1.31 -15.39 -19.97
N MET A 128 1.97 -14.34 -20.44
CA MET A 128 3.06 -13.68 -19.75
C MET A 128 2.77 -12.20 -19.61
N GLU A 129 3.14 -11.66 -18.47
CA GLU A 129 3.10 -10.25 -18.12
C GLU A 129 4.47 -9.87 -17.56
N LEU A 130 5.02 -8.77 -18.06
CA LEU A 130 6.31 -8.22 -17.66
C LEU A 130 6.08 -6.79 -17.17
N ASN A 131 6.25 -6.62 -15.86
CA ASN A 131 6.13 -5.34 -15.20
C ASN A 131 7.52 -4.73 -15.04
N VAL A 132 7.69 -3.48 -15.49
CA VAL A 132 8.98 -2.79 -15.51
C VAL A 132 8.94 -1.58 -14.59
N GLU A 133 9.82 -1.56 -13.59
CA GLU A 133 10.10 -0.42 -12.74
C GLU A 133 11.36 0.31 -13.27
N TYR A 134 11.27 1.62 -13.49
CA TYR A 134 12.46 2.42 -13.81
C TYR A 134 13.18 2.84 -12.55
N LEU A 135 14.47 2.50 -12.47
CA LEU A 135 15.35 2.95 -11.40
C LEU A 135 16.15 4.17 -11.88
N MET A 136 16.14 5.25 -11.10
CA MET A 136 16.93 6.46 -11.38
C MET A 136 18.44 6.26 -11.15
N GLN A 137 18.80 5.26 -10.33
CA GLN A 137 20.18 4.83 -10.08
C GLN A 137 20.24 3.31 -10.17
N GLU A 138 21.37 2.79 -10.62
CA GLU A 138 21.59 1.34 -10.70
C GLU A 138 21.56 0.75 -9.28
N ASN A 139 20.55 -0.07 -8.98
CA ASN A 139 20.45 -0.79 -7.73
C ASN A 139 21.08 -2.19 -7.90
N THR A 140 22.27 -2.38 -7.35
CA THR A 140 23.00 -3.66 -7.45
C THR A 140 22.48 -4.73 -6.49
N ASP A 141 21.55 -4.41 -5.59
CA ASP A 141 21.17 -5.27 -4.46
C ASP A 141 19.92 -6.13 -4.68
N PHE A 142 19.20 -6.01 -5.81
CA PHE A 142 18.02 -6.86 -6.07
C PHE A 142 18.35 -8.36 -6.24
N ASN A 143 19.64 -8.70 -6.37
CA ASN A 143 20.13 -10.07 -6.54
C ASN A 143 21.11 -10.46 -5.42
N LYS A 144 20.63 -10.69 -4.20
CA LYS A 144 21.40 -11.43 -3.19
C LYS A 144 20.82 -12.82 -3.01
N ASP A 145 21.70 -13.80 -3.10
CA ASP A 145 21.53 -15.23 -3.41
C ASP A 145 20.62 -16.07 -2.47
N GLU A 146 19.78 -15.44 -1.64
CA GLU A 146 18.84 -16.06 -0.70
C GLU A 146 17.40 -15.52 -0.92
N LEU A 147 16.95 -15.51 -2.17
CA LEU A 147 15.56 -15.16 -2.49
C LEU A 147 14.62 -16.27 -1.99
N THR A 148 13.98 -16.01 -0.85
CA THR A 148 12.74 -16.69 -0.46
C THR A 148 11.57 -15.94 -1.08
N ILE A 149 10.42 -16.60 -1.24
CA ILE A 149 9.22 -15.90 -1.69
C ILE A 149 8.84 -14.77 -0.72
N ASN A 150 9.12 -14.92 0.58
CA ASN A 150 8.83 -13.90 1.59
C ASN A 150 9.74 -12.69 1.46
N SER A 151 11.04 -12.89 1.27
CA SER A 151 11.97 -11.77 1.05
C SER A 151 11.65 -11.02 -0.25
N TYR A 152 11.23 -11.71 -1.31
CA TYR A 152 10.74 -11.03 -2.52
C TYR A 152 9.48 -10.21 -2.23
N ARG A 153 8.49 -10.80 -1.55
CA ARG A 153 7.21 -10.16 -1.22
C ARG A 153 7.34 -8.93 -0.33
N GLU A 154 8.34 -8.92 0.55
CA GLU A 154 8.59 -7.83 1.49
C GLU A 154 9.56 -6.79 0.93
N SER A 155 10.35 -7.13 -0.11
CA SER A 155 11.35 -6.24 -0.72
C SER A 155 10.79 -4.89 -1.17
N LEU A 156 9.54 -4.88 -1.60
CA LEU A 156 8.82 -3.68 -2.01
C LEU A 156 8.77 -2.61 -0.92
N PHE A 157 8.57 -3.00 0.34
CA PHE A 157 8.43 -2.04 1.44
C PHE A 157 9.78 -1.47 1.90
N ASN A 158 10.87 -2.06 1.42
CA ASN A 158 12.22 -1.51 1.55
C ASN A 158 12.63 -0.66 0.33
N ASN A 159 11.79 -0.55 -0.70
CA ASN A 159 12.08 0.23 -1.90
C ASN A 159 11.80 1.73 -1.64
N GLU A 160 12.86 2.53 -1.63
CA GLU A 160 12.81 3.99 -1.42
C GLU A 160 11.94 4.72 -2.47
N SER A 161 11.94 4.25 -3.72
CA SER A 161 11.13 4.82 -4.81
C SER A 161 9.64 4.63 -4.53
N PHE A 162 9.25 3.42 -4.10
CA PHE A 162 7.88 3.12 -3.71
C PHE A 162 7.44 3.98 -2.52
N ILE A 163 8.26 4.06 -1.47
CA ILE A 163 7.96 4.87 -0.28
C ILE A 163 7.80 6.35 -0.63
N THR A 164 8.69 6.88 -1.47
CA THR A 164 8.64 8.29 -1.92
C THR A 164 7.38 8.58 -2.74
N THR A 165 7.00 7.64 -3.61
CA THR A 165 5.77 7.74 -4.42
C THR A 165 4.54 7.72 -3.52
N LEU A 166 4.50 6.80 -2.56
CA LEU A 166 3.41 6.70 -1.59
C LEU A 166 3.28 7.97 -0.75
N ASP A 167 4.38 8.51 -0.23
CA ASP A 167 4.39 9.76 0.56
C ASP A 167 3.87 10.94 -0.26
N THR A 168 4.36 11.10 -1.49
CA THR A 168 3.94 12.16 -2.41
C THR A 168 2.46 12.06 -2.76
N LEU A 169 1.96 10.85 -3.03
CA LEU A 169 0.55 10.60 -3.30
C LEU A 169 -0.32 10.90 -2.08
N LEU A 170 0.10 10.45 -0.89
CA LEU A 170 -0.62 10.69 0.35
C LEU A 170 -0.73 12.19 0.65
N ASP A 171 0.38 12.92 0.60
CA ASP A 171 0.43 14.36 0.82
C ASP A 171 -0.47 15.11 -0.18
N SER A 172 -0.34 14.78 -1.47
CA SER A 172 -1.11 15.39 -2.55
C SER A 172 -2.61 15.15 -2.39
N GLN A 173 -3.04 13.92 -2.09
CA GLN A 173 -4.45 13.57 -1.96
C GLN A 173 -5.09 14.17 -0.70
N LEU A 174 -4.38 14.19 0.43
CA LEU A 174 -4.86 14.83 1.65
C LEU A 174 -5.05 16.35 1.42
N LYS A 175 -4.05 17.02 0.85
CA LYS A 175 -4.12 18.46 0.54
C LYS A 175 -5.19 18.80 -0.49
N LYS A 176 -5.34 18.01 -1.54
CA LYS A 176 -6.41 18.15 -2.55
C LYS A 176 -7.81 18.04 -1.91
N ASN A 177 -7.92 17.25 -0.84
CA ASN A 177 -9.13 17.13 -0.05
C ASN A 177 -9.23 18.17 1.09
N GLY A 178 -8.35 19.17 1.16
CA GLY A 178 -8.41 20.23 2.15
C GLY A 178 -8.03 19.76 3.58
N ILE A 179 -7.39 18.60 3.70
CA ILE A 179 -6.81 18.14 4.96
C ILE A 179 -5.37 18.64 4.99
N LEU A 180 -5.15 19.70 5.79
CA LEU A 180 -3.85 20.39 5.90
C LEU A 180 -3.12 20.10 7.22
N SER A 181 -3.72 19.28 8.09
CA SER A 181 -3.14 18.88 9.36
C SER A 181 -1.92 17.98 9.17
N ASP A 182 -0.97 18.09 10.09
CA ASP A 182 0.15 17.16 10.16
C ASP A 182 -0.37 15.74 10.39
N TYR A 183 0.29 14.77 9.74
CA TYR A 183 -0.07 13.36 9.83
C TYR A 183 1.16 12.47 9.95
N HIS A 184 0.99 11.32 10.60
CA HIS A 184 1.99 10.25 10.64
C HIS A 184 1.40 9.02 9.95
N TYR A 185 2.22 8.25 9.26
CA TYR A 185 1.78 7.02 8.62
C TYR A 185 2.81 5.90 8.78
N ALA A 186 2.29 4.68 8.72
CA ALA A 186 3.10 3.47 8.74
C ALA A 186 2.51 2.41 7.83
N ILE A 187 3.39 1.54 7.34
CA ILE A 187 3.04 0.33 6.59
C ILE A 187 3.29 -0.85 7.50
N ARG A 188 2.25 -1.63 7.76
CA ARG A 188 2.29 -2.80 8.64
C ARG A 188 1.77 -4.02 7.92
N SER A 189 2.29 -5.20 8.25
CA SER A 189 1.71 -6.45 7.79
C SER A 189 0.23 -6.56 8.18
N SER A 190 -0.60 -7.10 7.29
CA SER A 190 -2.00 -7.45 7.62
C SER A 190 -2.09 -8.76 8.40
N GLU A 191 -1.02 -9.55 8.38
CA GLU A 191 -0.97 -10.92 8.94
C GLU A 191 -0.15 -10.99 10.24
N SER A 192 0.74 -10.03 10.47
CA SER A 192 1.61 -9.98 11.67
C SER A 192 1.71 -8.57 12.26
N ASP A 193 2.28 -8.46 13.45
CA ASP A 193 2.52 -7.17 14.13
C ASP A 193 3.74 -6.41 13.60
N THR A 194 4.31 -6.87 12.48
CA THR A 194 5.53 -6.30 11.89
C THR A 194 5.21 -4.99 11.17
N VAL A 195 5.91 -3.92 11.55
CA VAL A 195 5.89 -2.63 10.85
C VAL A 195 7.06 -2.61 9.87
N PHE A 196 6.76 -2.48 8.58
CA PHE A 196 7.77 -2.41 7.53
C PHE A 196 8.34 -1.01 7.38
N TYR A 197 7.51 0.01 7.55
CA TYR A 197 7.91 1.41 7.38
C TYR A 197 7.11 2.33 8.31
N SER A 198 7.75 3.40 8.78
CA SER A 198 7.12 4.52 9.49
C SER A 198 7.78 5.82 9.04
N ASN A 199 6.99 6.87 8.78
CA ASN A 199 7.52 8.17 8.38
C ASN A 199 8.17 8.95 9.53
N ARG A 200 8.12 8.41 10.76
CA ARG A 200 8.80 8.94 11.94
C ARG A 200 9.67 7.87 12.59
N GLU A 201 10.72 8.31 13.29
CA GLU A 201 11.52 7.41 14.12
C GLU A 201 10.67 6.82 15.25
N GLY A 202 10.63 5.48 15.30
CA GLY A 202 9.76 4.76 16.21
C GLY A 202 8.32 4.63 15.70
N VAL A 203 7.60 3.66 16.25
CA VAL A 203 6.19 3.43 15.93
C VAL A 203 5.34 4.05 17.02
N ASP A 204 4.58 5.09 16.67
CA ASP A 204 3.64 5.71 17.61
C ASP A 204 2.54 4.71 18.01
N PRO A 205 2.37 4.39 19.31
CA PRO A 205 1.29 3.53 19.75
C PRO A 205 -0.11 4.05 19.36
N GLU A 206 -0.29 5.36 19.24
CA GLU A 206 -1.56 5.95 18.82
C GLU A 206 -1.85 5.68 17.34
N LEU A 207 -0.82 5.64 16.50
CA LEU A 207 -0.93 5.26 15.09
C LEU A 207 -1.39 3.80 14.93
N LEU A 208 -0.88 2.89 15.76
CA LEU A 208 -1.28 1.47 15.73
C LEU A 208 -2.72 1.23 16.16
N ASN A 209 -3.27 2.14 16.96
CA ASN A 209 -4.66 2.10 17.42
C ASN A 209 -5.60 2.96 16.56
N SER A 210 -5.06 3.65 15.56
CA SER A 210 -5.87 4.45 14.64
C SER A 210 -6.80 3.55 13.82
N GLY A 211 -8.08 3.94 13.75
CA GLY A 211 -9.05 3.33 12.84
C GLY A 211 -8.86 3.75 11.37
N LEU A 212 -7.90 4.65 11.10
CA LEU A 212 -7.64 5.18 9.77
C LEU A 212 -6.65 4.27 9.05
N SER A 213 -7.15 3.49 8.10
CA SER A 213 -6.30 2.59 7.33
C SER A 213 -6.88 2.18 5.98
N ALA A 214 -5.99 1.78 5.08
CA ALA A 214 -6.33 1.10 3.83
C ALA A 214 -5.42 -0.11 3.63
N ILE A 215 -5.88 -1.09 2.84
CA ILE A 215 -5.09 -2.26 2.46
C ILE A 215 -4.42 -1.96 1.13
N LEU A 216 -3.10 -2.12 1.07
CA LEU A 216 -2.28 -2.17 -0.13
C LEU A 216 -2.09 -3.64 -0.54
N PHE A 217 -2.10 -3.90 -1.84
CA PHE A 217 -1.90 -5.21 -2.47
C PHE A 217 -2.92 -6.26 -2.05
N ASN A 218 -4.18 -5.85 -1.84
CA ASN A 218 -5.24 -6.75 -1.36
C ASN A 218 -5.46 -7.96 -2.29
N ASP A 219 -5.38 -7.74 -3.60
CA ASP A 219 -5.65 -8.75 -4.63
C ASP A 219 -4.41 -9.06 -5.50
N ASN A 220 -3.22 -8.77 -4.98
CA ASN A 220 -1.98 -9.02 -5.70
C ASN A 220 -1.53 -10.49 -5.53
N TYR A 221 -1.25 -11.18 -6.64
CA TYR A 221 -0.78 -12.57 -6.60
C TYR A 221 0.61 -12.70 -5.97
N PHE A 222 1.47 -11.71 -6.23
CA PHE A 222 2.84 -11.73 -5.80
C PHE A 222 2.99 -11.14 -4.40
N PHE A 223 2.63 -9.88 -4.17
CA PHE A 223 2.83 -9.21 -2.88
C PHE A 223 1.82 -9.64 -1.81
N ARG A 224 2.25 -9.66 -0.55
CA ARG A 224 1.34 -9.86 0.59
C ARG A 224 0.56 -8.57 0.85
N PRO A 225 -0.71 -8.68 1.28
CA PRO A 225 -1.49 -7.51 1.65
C PRO A 225 -0.90 -6.84 2.88
N VAL A 226 -0.67 -5.53 2.81
CA VAL A 226 -0.21 -4.72 3.94
C VAL A 226 -1.19 -3.60 4.22
N LYS A 227 -1.18 -3.11 5.45
CA LYS A 227 -2.04 -2.03 5.90
C LYS A 227 -1.26 -0.73 5.94
N LEU A 228 -1.71 0.25 5.16
CA LEU A 228 -1.34 1.66 5.32
C LEU A 228 -2.19 2.23 6.45
N MET A 229 -1.55 2.69 7.53
CA MET A 229 -2.20 3.30 8.69
C MET A 229 -1.86 4.78 8.73
N LEU A 230 -2.81 5.62 9.15
CA LEU A 230 -2.63 7.07 9.25
C LEU A 230 -3.05 7.57 10.63
N PHE A 231 -2.40 8.62 11.14
CA PHE A 231 -2.76 9.26 12.40
C PHE A 231 -2.60 10.78 12.30
N PHE A 232 -3.54 11.51 12.91
CA PHE A 232 -3.52 12.98 12.97
C PHE A 232 -3.39 13.42 14.44
N PRO A 233 -2.22 13.92 14.88
CA PRO A 233 -1.99 14.32 16.27
C PRO A 233 -2.93 15.41 16.78
N ASP A 234 -3.39 16.29 15.89
CA ASP A 234 -4.26 17.42 16.21
C ASP A 234 -5.75 17.04 16.30
N LYS A 235 -6.10 15.80 15.95
CA LYS A 235 -7.47 15.29 16.04
C LYS A 235 -7.73 14.85 17.49
N LYS A 236 -8.28 15.75 18.31
CA LYS A 236 -8.78 15.48 19.67
C LYS A 236 -10.25 15.82 19.82
#